data_AF-A0A3S1JAK6-F1
#
_entry.id   AF-A0A3S1JAK6-F1
#
_cell.length_a   1.000
_cell.length_b   1.000
_cell.length_c   1.000
_cell.angle_alpha   90.00
_cell.angle_beta   90.00
_cell.angle_gamma   90.00
#
_symmetry.space_group_name_H-M   'P 1'
#
loop_
_entity.id
_entity.type
_entity.pdbx_description
1 polymer ?
#
loop_
_entity_poly.entity_id
_entity_poly.type
_entity_poly.pdbx_seq_one_letter_code
_entity_poly.pdbx_strand_id
1 'polypeptide(L)'
;RQDLNHDFIRYVITRHEPHDGPQAQIVALLRSLFGDEVLAATVLKSTAIADAGLTKQTLYEIERGQVRRATFDRAIESLDAVNGEILDGIKRTWGRT
;
A
#
# COMPACT_ATOMS: atom_id res chain seq x y z
N ARG A 1 -0.12 29.34 -18.85
CA ARG A 1 0.62 28.13 -18.41
C ARG A 1 -0.46 27.22 -17.84
N GLN A 2 -0.83 26.13 -18.53
CA GLN A 2 -1.71 25.14 -17.89
C GLN A 2 -0.85 24.47 -16.83
N ASP A 3 -1.08 24.81 -15.58
CA ASP A 3 -0.54 24.03 -14.48
C ASP A 3 -1.22 22.66 -14.60
N LEU A 4 -0.48 21.65 -15.04
CA LEU A 4 -0.91 20.27 -14.90
C LEU A 4 -0.94 20.00 -13.40
N ASN A 5 -2.08 20.29 -12.77
CA ASN A 5 -2.34 19.80 -11.44
C ASN A 5 -2.42 18.29 -11.56
N HIS A 6 -1.38 17.59 -11.11
CA HIS A 6 -1.29 16.13 -11.19
C HIS A 6 -2.19 15.50 -10.12
N ASP A 7 -3.48 15.86 -10.10
CA ASP A 7 -4.50 15.37 -9.14
C ASP A 7 -4.70 13.84 -9.16
N PHE A 8 -4.03 13.14 -10.08
CA PHE A 8 -4.12 11.72 -10.31
C PHE A 8 -2.85 10.93 -9.97
N ILE A 9 -1.71 11.58 -9.72
CA ILE A 9 -0.45 10.88 -9.47
C ILE A 9 -0.21 10.79 -7.96
N ARG A 10 -0.29 9.58 -7.39
CA ARG A 10 0.03 9.31 -5.98
C ARG A 10 1.18 8.31 -5.86
N TYR A 11 1.93 8.39 -4.76
CA TYR A 11 3.00 7.47 -4.40
C TYR A 11 2.50 6.43 -3.40
N VAL A 12 2.77 5.15 -3.68
CA VAL A 12 2.46 4.03 -2.79
C VAL A 12 3.75 3.44 -2.25
N ILE A 13 3.85 3.32 -0.92
CA ILE A 13 4.99 2.68 -0.27
C ILE A 13 4.72 1.18 -0.20
N THR A 14 5.66 0.38 -0.69
CA THR A 14 5.55 -1.08 -0.75
C THR A 14 6.70 -1.78 -0.04
N ARG A 15 6.45 -3.00 0.45
CA ARG A 15 7.40 -3.80 1.23
C ARG A 15 7.94 -3.07 2.46
N HIS A 16 7.06 -2.37 3.17
CA HIS A 16 7.40 -1.58 4.35
C HIS A 16 7.46 -2.45 5.62
N GLU A 17 8.48 -2.23 6.44
CA GLU A 17 8.62 -2.77 7.80
C GLU A 17 8.51 -1.59 8.81
N PRO A 18 7.32 -1.32 9.39
CA PRO A 18 7.10 -0.12 10.21
C PRO A 18 7.96 -0.02 11.48
N HIS A 19 8.48 -1.16 11.95
CA HIS A 19 9.36 -1.23 13.11
C HIS A 19 10.85 -1.10 12.74
N ASP A 20 11.19 -1.05 11.45
CA ASP A 20 12.53 -0.75 10.98
C ASP A 20 12.75 0.77 10.99
N GLY A 21 13.60 1.24 11.90
CA GLY A 21 13.86 2.67 12.10
C GLY A 21 14.31 3.40 10.84
N PRO A 22 15.29 2.88 10.07
CA PRO A 22 15.70 3.48 8.79
C PRO A 22 14.56 3.59 7.77
N GLN A 23 13.73 2.56 7.60
CA GLN A 23 12.56 2.66 6.71
C GLN A 23 11.57 3.72 7.19
N ALA A 24 11.28 3.79 8.49
CA ALA A 24 10.38 4.81 9.03
C ALA A 24 10.89 6.24 8.76
N GLN A 25 12.21 6.47 8.84
CA GLN A 25 12.82 7.76 8.49
C GLN A 25 12.66 8.09 7.00
N ILE A 26 12.85 7.11 6.11
CA ILE A 26 12.65 7.31 4.66
C ILE A 26 11.19 7.62 4.35
N VAL A 27 10.23 6.91 4.96
CA VAL A 27 8.80 7.19 4.80
C VAL A 27 8.45 8.61 5.27
N ALA A 28 8.98 9.03 6.42
CA ALA A 28 8.78 10.38 6.93
C ALA A 28 9.38 11.43 6.00
N LEU A 29 10.58 11.19 5.46
CA LEU A 29 11.22 12.07 4.48
C LEU A 29 10.37 12.20 3.21
N LEU A 30 9.91 11.09 2.63
CA LEU A 30 9.06 11.10 1.43
C LEU A 30 7.78 11.92 1.66
N ARG A 31 7.13 11.76 2.82
CA ARG A 31 5.95 12.55 3.20
C ARG A 31 6.27 14.03 3.40
N SER A 32 7.46 14.36 3.90
CA SER A 32 7.88 15.78 4.01
C SER A 32 8.14 16.44 2.64
N LEU A 33 8.58 15.66 1.64
CA LEU A 33 8.91 16.16 0.31
C LEU A 33 7.69 16.24 -0.61
N PHE A 34 6.79 15.26 -0.51
CA PHE A 34 5.67 15.08 -1.43
C PHE A 34 4.29 15.27 -0.77
N GLY A 35 4.23 15.50 0.54
CA GLY A 35 2.99 15.78 1.27
C GLY A 35 1.92 14.72 1.04
N ASP A 36 0.71 15.20 0.72
CA ASP A 36 -0.50 14.38 0.51
C ASP A 36 -0.45 13.54 -0.78
N GLU A 37 0.58 13.71 -1.62
CA GLU A 37 0.80 12.86 -2.78
C GLU A 37 1.27 11.45 -2.39
N VAL A 38 1.72 11.23 -1.14
CA VAL A 38 2.10 9.90 -0.63
C VAL A 38 0.95 9.31 0.18
N LEU A 39 0.52 8.10 -0.16
CA LEU A 39 -0.52 7.40 0.61
C LEU A 39 -0.16 7.26 2.09
N ALA A 40 -1.18 7.35 2.95
CA ALA A 40 -1.02 7.20 4.40
C ALA A 40 -0.81 5.72 4.76
N ALA A 41 -1.51 4.82 4.09
CA ALA A 41 -1.31 3.38 4.16
C ALA A 41 -0.07 2.94 3.38
N THR A 42 0.53 1.84 3.84
CA THR A 42 1.70 1.22 3.21
C THR A 42 1.50 -0.27 3.09
N VAL A 43 1.93 -0.89 1.98
CA VAL A 43 1.92 -2.34 1.85
C VAL A 43 3.06 -2.93 2.68
N LEU A 44 2.71 -3.75 3.67
CA LEU A 44 3.70 -4.36 4.56
C LEU A 44 4.56 -5.38 3.81
N LYS A 45 5.82 -5.50 4.21
CA LYS A 45 6.63 -6.66 3.87
C LYS A 45 6.05 -7.87 4.61
N SER A 46 5.62 -8.87 3.85
CA SER A 46 4.98 -10.07 4.39
C SER A 46 5.46 -11.32 3.68
N THR A 47 5.75 -12.37 4.44
CA THR A 47 6.05 -13.68 3.87
C THR A 47 4.83 -14.24 3.13
N ALA A 48 3.60 -13.93 3.55
CA ALA A 48 2.41 -14.38 2.83
C ALA A 48 2.30 -13.78 1.41
N ILE A 49 2.71 -12.51 1.23
CA ILE A 49 2.77 -11.88 -0.09
C ILE A 49 3.90 -12.51 -0.93
N ALA A 50 5.05 -12.79 -0.31
CA ALA A 50 6.16 -13.44 -0.99
C ALA A 50 5.80 -14.87 -1.45
N ASP A 51 5.18 -15.66 -0.58
CA ASP A 51 4.79 -17.05 -0.84
C ASP A 51 3.72 -17.13 -1.95
N ALA A 52 2.70 -16.26 -1.92
CA ALA A 52 1.71 -16.15 -2.99
C ALA A 52 2.38 -15.83 -4.34
N GLY A 53 3.38 -14.95 -4.34
CA GLY A 53 4.17 -14.63 -5.53
C GLY A 53 4.91 -15.83 -6.12
N LEU A 54 5.40 -16.77 -5.29
CA LEU A 54 6.07 -17.98 -5.75
C LEU A 54 5.13 -18.94 -6.49
N THR A 55 3.84 -18.97 -6.10
CA THR A 55 2.81 -19.77 -6.77
C THR A 55 2.10 -19.03 -7.89
N LYS A 56 2.53 -17.80 -8.23
CA LYS A 56 1.89 -16.92 -9.21
C LYS A 56 0.42 -16.60 -8.86
N GLN A 57 0.13 -16.50 -7.57
CA GLN A 57 -1.16 -16.14 -7.03
C GLN A 57 -1.07 -14.79 -6.32
N THR A 58 -2.20 -14.11 -6.23
CA THR A 58 -2.38 -12.96 -5.35
C THR A 58 -2.71 -13.43 -3.93
N LEU A 59 -2.56 -12.55 -2.94
CA LEU A 59 -2.99 -12.83 -1.56
C LEU A 59 -4.50 -13.14 -1.47
N TYR A 60 -5.29 -12.67 -2.44
CA TYR A 60 -6.73 -12.92 -2.52
C TYR A 60 -7.09 -14.34 -2.99
N GLU A 61 -6.12 -15.07 -3.56
CA GLU A 61 -6.32 -16.40 -4.15
C GLU A 61 -5.73 -17.53 -3.31
N ILE A 62 -4.92 -17.22 -2.29
CA ILE A 62 -4.32 -18.23 -1.41
C ILE A 62 -5.31 -18.67 -0.33
N GLU A 63 -5.27 -19.95 0.03
CA GLU A 63 -6.05 -20.47 1.16
C GLU A 63 -5.42 -20.02 2.48
N ARG A 64 -6.25 -19.60 3.45
CA ARG A 64 -5.79 -19.11 4.77
C ARG A 64 -4.96 -20.13 5.57
N GLY A 65 -5.00 -21.42 5.20
CA GLY A 65 -4.19 -22.48 5.80
C GLY A 65 -2.78 -22.64 5.20
N GLN A 66 -2.51 -22.05 4.02
CA GLN A 66 -1.21 -22.16 3.35
C GLN A 66 -0.11 -21.32 4.02
N VAL A 67 -0.52 -20.31 4.80
CA VAL A 67 0.38 -19.43 5.55
C VAL A 67 -0.09 -19.30 6.99
N ARG A 68 0.76 -18.80 7.89
CA ARG A 68 0.33 -18.52 9.27
C ARG A 68 -0.78 -17.48 9.27
N ARG A 69 -1.90 -17.77 9.93
CA ARG A 69 -3.09 -16.90 10.01
C ARG A 69 -2.77 -15.45 10.36
N ALA A 70 -1.97 -15.21 11.41
CA ALA A 70 -1.58 -13.86 11.82
C ALA A 70 -0.71 -13.11 10.79
N THR A 71 -0.01 -13.83 9.90
CA THR A 71 0.74 -13.23 8.80
C THR A 71 -0.19 -12.89 7.63
N PHE A 72 -1.15 -13.77 7.33
CA PHE A 72 -2.20 -13.50 6.34
C PHE A 72 -3.01 -12.27 6.74
N ASP A 73 -3.54 -12.25 7.96
CA ASP A 73 -4.44 -11.20 8.45
C ASP A 73 -3.76 -9.82 8.40
N ARG A 74 -2.50 -9.71 8.84
CA ARG A 74 -1.74 -8.45 8.72
C ARG A 74 -1.47 -8.04 7.27
N ALA A 75 -1.21 -9.01 6.40
CA ALA A 75 -0.91 -8.73 4.99
C ALA A 75 -2.16 -8.23 4.26
N ILE A 76 -3.30 -8.90 4.45
CA ILE A 76 -4.56 -8.53 3.80
C ILE A 76 -5.07 -7.19 4.32
N GLU A 77 -4.97 -6.92 5.63
CA GLU A 77 -5.32 -5.61 6.21
C GLU A 77 -4.48 -4.49 5.58
N SER A 78 -3.18 -4.70 5.36
CA SER A 78 -2.33 -3.69 4.73
C SER A 78 -2.68 -3.43 3.27
N LEU A 79 -3.06 -4.48 2.53
CA LEU A 79 -3.50 -4.34 1.14
C LEU A 79 -4.86 -3.65 1.06
N ASP A 80 -5.80 -4.01 1.93
CA ASP A 80 -7.13 -3.42 1.96
C ASP A 80 -7.08 -1.94 2.33
N ALA A 81 -6.20 -1.53 3.26
CA ALA A 81 -5.98 -0.13 3.58
C ALA A 81 -5.44 0.67 2.38
N VAL A 82 -4.42 0.15 1.70
CA VAL A 82 -3.84 0.80 0.51
C VAL A 82 -4.84 0.86 -0.64
N ASN A 83 -5.52 -0.26 -0.92
CA ASN A 83 -6.52 -0.34 -1.98
C ASN A 83 -7.72 0.56 -1.71
N GLY A 84 -8.11 0.72 -0.43
CA GLY A 84 -9.13 1.67 0.00
C GLY A 84 -8.75 3.11 -0.34
N GLU A 85 -7.54 3.55 0.00
CA GLU A 85 -7.08 4.91 -0.35
C GLU A 85 -6.97 5.14 -1.86
N ILE A 86 -6.51 4.12 -2.61
CA ILE A 86 -6.48 4.18 -4.08
C ILE A 86 -7.89 4.34 -4.63
N LEU A 87 -8.84 3.53 -4.16
CA LEU A 87 -10.24 3.58 -4.58
C LEU A 87 -10.85 4.96 -4.27
N ASP A 88 -10.59 5.51 -3.09
CA ASP A 88 -11.08 6.84 -2.72
C ASP A 88 -10.41 7.95 -3.53
N GLY A 89 -9.13 7.79 -3.87
CA GLY A 89 -8.45 8.66 -4.84
C GLY A 89 -9.13 8.67 -6.20
N ILE A 90 -9.42 7.49 -6.74
CA ILE A 90 -10.13 7.31 -8.02
C ILE A 90 -11.51 7.97 -7.97
N LYS A 91 -12.30 7.72 -6.92
CA LYS A 91 -13.63 8.32 -6.73
C LYS A 91 -13.54 9.85 -6.75
N ARG A 92 -12.60 10.43 -6.00
CA ARG A 92 -12.37 11.89 -5.96
C ARG A 92 -12.01 12.46 -7.33
N THR A 93 -11.08 11.84 -8.05
CA THR A 93 -10.69 12.27 -9.41
C THR A 93 -11.86 12.23 -10.39
N TRP A 94 -12.80 11.29 -10.20
CA TRP A 94 -14.02 11.19 -11.01
C TRP A 94 -15.19 12.05 -10.52
N GLY A 95 -15.00 12.90 -9.50
CA GLY A 95 -16.07 13.75 -8.96
C GLY A 95 -17.16 12.98 -8.20
N ARG A 96 -16.83 11.77 -7.70
CA ARG A 96 -17.72 10.95 -6.89
C ARG A 96 -17.25 11.06 -5.44
N THR A 97 -18.03 11.73 -4.59
CA THR A 97 -17.80 11.82 -3.13
C THR A 97 -18.87 11.06 -2.38
#